data_AF-A0A7V8E0B5-F1
#
_entry.id   AF-A0A7V8E0B5-F1
#
_cell.length_a   1.000
_cell.length_b   1.000
_cell.length_c   1.000
_cell.angle_alpha   90.00
_cell.angle_beta   90.00
_cell.angle_gamma   90.00
#
_symmetry.space_group_name_H-M   'P 1'
#
loop_
_entity.id
_entity.type
_entity.pdbx_description
1 polymer ?
#
loop_
_entity_poly.entity_id
_entity_poly.type
_entity_poly.pdbx_seq_one_letter_code
_entity_poly.pdbx_strand_id
1 'polypeptide(L)'
;MRSFLIGLVLAVMASTASAQNIDVVNDEPPHIGPSETENVVGHMTDKLARGFVNVLTCIGEIPNQMVKVGHEKGFWAAITLGFVKGLGMMIVRFAAGGFEMVFFLSPWPDNYKPILEPEYVWE
;
A
#
# COMPACT_ATOMS: atom_id res chain seq x y z
N MET A 1 19.30 -8.18 13.22
CA MET A 1 18.58 -8.20 11.91
C MET A 1 17.28 -7.37 11.89
N ARG A 2 16.81 -6.78 13.00
CA ARG A 2 15.62 -5.90 13.02
C ARG A 2 15.94 -4.46 12.57
N SER A 3 17.19 -4.01 12.72
CA SER A 3 17.62 -2.65 12.36
C SER A 3 17.94 -2.45 10.87
N PHE A 4 18.21 -3.53 10.12
CA PHE A 4 18.51 -3.44 8.69
C PHE A 4 17.26 -3.18 7.84
N LEU A 5 16.11 -3.73 8.25
CA LEU A 5 14.81 -3.50 7.59
C LEU A 5 14.30 -2.07 7.81
N ILE A 6 14.56 -1.47 8.98
CA ILE A 6 14.21 -0.07 9.27
C ILE A 6 15.09 0.89 8.46
N GLY A 7 16.39 0.57 8.31
CA GLY A 7 17.31 1.36 7.50
C GLY A 7 16.99 1.33 6.00
N LEU A 8 16.52 0.20 5.48
CA LEU A 8 16.12 0.06 4.07
C LEU A 8 14.85 0.86 3.76
N VAL A 9 13.88 0.88 4.68
CA VAL A 9 12.64 1.67 4.56
C VAL A 9 12.91 3.17 4.67
N LEU A 10 13.86 3.60 5.52
CA LEU A 10 14.29 4.99 5.61
C LEU A 10 15.08 5.47 4.37
N ALA A 11 15.85 4.59 3.73
CA ALA A 11 16.60 4.94 2.52
C ALA A 11 15.69 5.20 1.30
N VAL A 12 14.53 4.54 1.24
CA VAL A 12 13.55 4.74 0.15
C VAL A 12 12.74 6.04 0.33
N MET A 13 12.64 6.57 1.55
CA MET A 13 11.95 7.84 1.84
C MET A 13 12.79 9.09 1.56
N ALA A 14 14.11 8.95 1.40
CA ALA A 14 15.03 10.08 1.21
C ALA A 14 15.19 10.53 -0.26
N SER A 15 14.63 9.80 -1.23
CA SER A 15 14.83 10.07 -2.67
C SER A 15 13.74 10.93 -3.32
N THR A 16 12.66 11.28 -2.63
CA THR A 16 11.62 12.19 -3.18
C THR A 16 11.90 13.67 -2.90
N ALA A 17 12.98 14.01 -2.20
CA ALA A 17 13.36 15.39 -1.94
C ALA A 17 14.20 15.99 -3.07
N SER A 18 13.64 16.16 -4.28
CA SER A 18 14.22 17.11 -5.23
C SER A 18 13.23 17.65 -6.25
N ALA A 19 13.30 18.98 -6.40
CA ALA A 19 12.56 19.90 -7.28
C ALA A 19 11.16 20.30 -6.75
N GLN A 20 10.82 21.58 -6.53
CA GLN A 20 11.26 22.80 -7.21
C GLN A 20 11.30 24.00 -6.22
N ASN A 21 12.41 24.74 -6.19
CA ASN A 21 12.46 26.09 -5.60
C ASN A 21 11.64 27.02 -6.52
N ILE A 22 10.52 27.51 -6.02
CA ILE A 22 9.80 28.64 -6.60
C ILE A 22 9.84 29.74 -5.54
N ASP A 23 10.47 30.87 -5.87
CA ASP A 23 10.46 32.07 -5.04
C ASP A 23 9.04 32.65 -5.00
N VAL A 24 8.25 32.25 -4.00
CA VAL A 24 6.89 32.73 -3.80
C VAL A 24 6.92 33.99 -2.93
N VAL A 25 6.38 35.07 -3.50
CA VAL A 25 6.12 36.39 -2.90
C VAL A 25 5.40 36.25 -1.55
N ASN A 26 5.89 36.94 -0.53
CA ASN A 26 5.30 36.99 0.81
C ASN A 26 4.03 37.87 0.82
N ASP A 27 2.87 37.24 0.67
CA ASP A 27 1.58 37.73 1.16
C ASP A 27 1.02 36.63 2.07
N GLU A 28 0.60 36.96 3.31
CA GLU A 28 -0.10 36.01 4.18
C GLU A 28 -1.44 35.62 3.54
N PRO A 29 -1.64 34.36 3.09
CA PRO A 29 -2.81 34.03 2.30
C PRO A 29 -4.04 33.75 3.18
N PRO A 30 -5.26 34.04 2.69
CA PRO A 30 -6.50 33.53 3.30
C PRO A 30 -6.43 32.00 3.39
N HIS A 31 -7.14 31.37 4.34
CA HIS A 31 -7.13 29.91 4.46
C HIS A 31 -7.78 29.25 3.22
N ILE A 32 -6.98 29.01 2.19
CA ILE A 32 -7.37 28.31 0.96
C ILE A 32 -7.27 26.82 1.29
N GLY A 33 -8.41 26.17 1.50
CA GLY A 33 -8.45 24.70 1.55
C GLY A 33 -7.99 24.12 0.20
N PRO A 34 -7.47 22.88 0.16
CA PRO A 34 -7.03 22.26 -1.08
C PRO A 34 -8.16 22.29 -2.10
N SER A 35 -7.84 22.69 -3.33
CA SER A 35 -8.83 22.71 -4.42
C SER A 35 -9.32 21.29 -4.72
N GLU A 36 -10.51 21.14 -5.31
CA GLU A 36 -11.03 19.82 -5.74
C GLU A 36 -10.00 19.02 -6.57
N THR A 37 -9.24 19.71 -7.43
CA THR A 37 -8.16 19.11 -8.24
C THR A 37 -7.02 18.56 -7.38
N GLU A 38 -6.66 19.24 -6.30
CA GLU A 38 -5.61 18.82 -5.38
C GLU A 38 -6.01 17.54 -4.64
N ASN A 39 -7.27 17.43 -4.21
CA ASN A 39 -7.81 16.22 -3.59
C ASN A 39 -7.76 15.01 -4.56
N VAL A 40 -8.12 15.22 -5.82
CA VAL A 40 -8.05 14.16 -6.86
C VAL A 40 -6.62 13.67 -7.05
N VAL A 41 -5.64 14.58 -7.13
CA VAL A 41 -4.22 14.22 -7.24
C VAL A 41 -3.72 13.50 -5.97
N GLY A 42 -4.20 13.90 -4.79
CA GLY A 42 -3.96 13.19 -3.54
C GLY A 42 -4.42 11.73 -3.62
N HIS A 43 -5.66 11.50 -4.03
CA HIS A 43 -6.22 10.16 -4.17
C HIS A 43 -5.50 9.28 -5.22
N MET A 44 -5.03 9.88 -6.33
CA MET A 44 -4.20 9.19 -7.31
C MET A 44 -2.87 8.71 -6.69
N THR A 45 -2.27 9.56 -5.87
CA THR A 45 -1.00 9.28 -5.19
C THR A 45 -1.18 8.18 -4.15
N ASP A 46 -2.24 8.24 -3.35
CA ASP A 46 -2.57 7.22 -2.35
C ASP A 46 -2.80 5.85 -3.02
N LYS A 47 -3.54 5.81 -4.13
CA LYS A 47 -3.78 4.59 -4.89
C LYS A 47 -2.48 3.98 -5.45
N LEU A 48 -1.59 4.82 -5.97
CA LEU A 48 -0.28 4.37 -6.45
C LEU A 48 0.58 3.82 -5.30
N ALA A 49 0.65 4.55 -4.19
CA ALA A 49 1.41 4.17 -3.01
C ALA A 49 0.89 2.84 -2.43
N ARG A 50 -0.43 2.70 -2.28
CA ARG A 50 -1.06 1.45 -1.85
C ARG A 50 -0.73 0.30 -2.79
N GLY A 51 -0.88 0.50 -4.10
CA GLY A 51 -0.58 -0.54 -5.08
C GLY A 51 0.86 -1.03 -5.00
N PHE A 52 1.80 -0.08 -4.87
CA PHE A 52 3.22 -0.37 -4.70
C PHE A 52 3.52 -1.13 -3.41
N VAL A 53 2.96 -0.69 -2.29
CA VAL A 53 3.09 -1.36 -0.99
C VAL A 53 2.53 -2.78 -1.05
N ASN A 54 1.36 -2.97 -1.67
CA ASN A 54 0.73 -4.29 -1.79
C ASN A 54 1.57 -5.25 -2.65
N VAL A 55 2.19 -4.77 -3.73
CA VAL A 55 3.12 -5.59 -4.53
C VAL A 55 4.38 -5.98 -3.75
N LEU A 56 4.96 -5.05 -2.99
CA LEU A 56 6.17 -5.35 -2.22
C LEU A 56 5.91 -6.25 -1.01
N THR A 57 4.75 -6.11 -0.38
CA THR A 57 4.43 -6.78 0.89
C THR A 57 3.57 -8.03 0.72
N CYS A 58 3.18 -8.39 -0.52
CA CYS A 58 2.29 -9.53 -0.77
C CYS A 58 2.79 -10.85 -0.17
N ILE A 59 4.11 -11.06 -0.09
CA ILE A 59 4.72 -12.27 0.52
C ILE A 59 4.30 -12.42 2.00
N GLY A 60 3.99 -11.32 2.68
CA GLY A 60 3.48 -11.31 4.05
C GLY A 60 2.13 -12.02 4.23
N GLU A 61 1.38 -12.28 3.15
CA GLU A 61 0.13 -13.04 3.23
C GLU A 61 0.35 -14.49 3.64
N ILE A 62 1.49 -15.09 3.27
CA ILE A 62 1.79 -16.47 3.63
C ILE A 62 1.83 -16.66 5.16
N PRO A 63 2.69 -15.95 5.92
CA PRO A 63 2.71 -16.09 7.36
C PRO A 63 1.40 -15.61 8.02
N ASN A 64 0.74 -14.57 7.48
CA ASN A 64 -0.52 -14.07 8.04
C ASN A 64 -1.62 -15.15 8.00
N GLN A 65 -1.80 -15.82 6.86
CA GLN A 65 -2.78 -16.89 6.73
C GLN A 65 -2.40 -18.15 7.51
N MET A 66 -1.10 -18.46 7.65
CA MET A 66 -0.65 -19.56 8.50
C MET A 66 -1.03 -19.34 9.97
N VAL A 67 -0.82 -18.13 10.51
CA VAL A 67 -1.20 -17.80 11.89
C VAL A 67 -2.72 -17.84 12.07
N LYS A 68 -3.50 -17.23 11.15
CA LYS A 68 -4.98 -17.26 11.19
C LYS A 68 -5.51 -18.69 11.18
N VAL A 69 -5.08 -19.52 10.23
CA VAL A 69 -5.50 -20.93 10.14
C VAL A 69 -5.01 -21.75 11.33
N GLY A 70 -3.82 -21.45 11.87
CA GLY A 70 -3.30 -22.12 13.06
C GLY A 70 -4.14 -21.88 14.31
N HIS A 71 -4.65 -20.66 14.50
CA HIS A 71 -5.57 -20.35 15.58
C HIS A 71 -6.95 -20.99 15.40
N GLU A 72 -7.43 -21.10 14.15
CA GLU A 72 -8.76 -21.67 13.86
C GLU A 72 -8.78 -23.21 13.86
N LYS A 73 -7.73 -23.85 13.35
CA LYS A 73 -7.73 -25.29 12.99
C LYS A 73 -6.54 -26.07 13.54
N GLY A 74 -5.62 -25.41 14.24
CA GLY A 74 -4.43 -26.02 14.83
C GLY A 74 -3.20 -26.07 13.90
N PHE A 75 -2.08 -26.50 14.47
CA PHE A 75 -0.75 -26.39 13.86
C PHE A 75 -0.61 -27.11 12.51
N TRP A 76 -1.13 -28.34 12.39
CA TRP A 76 -1.00 -29.12 11.15
C TRP A 76 -1.79 -28.50 9.98
N ALA A 77 -2.93 -27.88 10.29
CA ALA A 77 -3.71 -27.13 9.30
C ALA A 77 -3.01 -25.81 8.92
N ALA A 78 -2.30 -25.16 9.85
CA ALA A 78 -1.52 -23.96 9.57
C ALA A 78 -0.46 -24.19 8.48
N ILE A 79 0.29 -25.29 8.57
CA ILE A 79 1.37 -25.60 7.63
C ILE A 79 0.83 -25.90 6.25
N THR A 80 -0.27 -26.65 6.15
CA THR A 80 -0.80 -27.12 4.87
C THR A 80 -1.82 -26.14 4.29
N LEU A 81 -2.97 -26.02 4.94
CA LEU A 81 -4.06 -25.13 4.50
C LEU A 81 -3.69 -23.66 4.62
N GLY A 82 -2.99 -23.26 5.70
CA GLY A 82 -2.55 -21.88 5.89
C GLY A 82 -1.56 -21.44 4.81
N PHE A 83 -0.61 -22.30 4.43
CA PHE A 83 0.33 -22.00 3.34
C PHE A 83 -0.37 -21.86 1.98
N VAL A 84 -1.25 -22.79 1.62
CA VAL A 84 -1.98 -22.73 0.33
C VAL A 84 -2.88 -21.51 0.26
N LYS A 85 -3.61 -21.21 1.34
CA LYS A 85 -4.44 -20.00 1.44
C LYS A 85 -3.59 -18.73 1.35
N GLY A 86 -2.45 -18.72 2.04
CA GLY A 86 -1.47 -17.65 2.01
C GLY A 86 -0.91 -17.39 0.62
N LEU A 87 -0.59 -18.44 -0.13
CA LEU A 87 -0.11 -18.31 -1.51
C LEU A 87 -1.19 -17.75 -2.44
N GLY A 88 -2.44 -18.22 -2.29
CA GLY A 88 -3.57 -17.65 -3.03
C GLY A 88 -3.77 -16.16 -2.74
N MET A 89 -3.76 -15.79 -1.47
CA MET A 89 -3.89 -14.39 -1.05
C MET A 89 -2.71 -13.51 -1.51
N MET A 90 -1.48 -14.06 -1.50
CA MET A 90 -0.30 -13.37 -2.05
C MET A 90 -0.50 -13.01 -3.52
N ILE A 91 -0.97 -13.96 -4.36
CA ILE A 91 -1.21 -13.73 -5.78
C ILE A 91 -2.29 -12.67 -5.99
N VAL A 92 -3.39 -12.77 -5.23
CA VAL A 92 -4.49 -11.80 -5.29
C VAL A 92 -3.99 -10.40 -4.91
N ARG A 93 -3.23 -10.27 -3.83
CA ARG A 93 -2.67 -8.97 -3.40
C ARG A 93 -1.66 -8.40 -4.37
N PHE A 94 -0.80 -9.23 -4.94
CA PHE A 94 0.13 -8.81 -5.99
C PHE A 94 -0.62 -8.29 -7.22
N ALA A 95 -1.63 -9.03 -7.69
CA ALA A 95 -2.42 -8.65 -8.86
C ALA A 95 -3.20 -7.37 -8.62
N ALA A 96 -3.86 -7.23 -7.47
CA ALA A 96 -4.58 -6.03 -7.10
C ALA A 96 -3.65 -4.82 -6.97
N GLY A 97 -2.50 -4.96 -6.31
CA GLY A 97 -1.53 -3.87 -6.19
C GLY A 97 -0.94 -3.46 -7.55
N GLY A 98 -0.64 -4.43 -8.41
CA GLY A 98 -0.22 -4.18 -9.80
C GLY A 98 -1.29 -3.45 -10.60
N PHE A 99 -2.56 -3.85 -10.42
CA PHE A 99 -3.69 -3.17 -11.06
C PHE A 99 -3.83 -1.72 -10.57
N GLU A 100 -3.73 -1.47 -9.27
CA GLU A 100 -3.78 -0.11 -8.73
C GLU A 100 -2.64 0.77 -9.24
N MET A 101 -1.43 0.23 -9.41
CA MET A 101 -0.31 0.96 -10.01
C MET A 101 -0.52 1.27 -11.49
N VAL A 102 -1.07 0.34 -12.28
CA VAL A 102 -1.32 0.57 -13.71
C VAL A 102 -2.47 1.55 -13.92
N PHE A 103 -3.51 1.46 -13.10
CA PHE A 103 -4.73 2.25 -13.22
C PHE A 103 -4.81 3.37 -12.17
N PHE A 104 -3.68 3.86 -11.67
CA PHE A 104 -3.64 4.84 -10.58
C PHE A 104 -4.29 6.19 -10.95
N LEU A 105 -4.29 6.56 -12.25
CA LEU A 105 -4.96 7.75 -12.75
C LEU A 105 -6.48 7.55 -12.87
N SER A 106 -6.95 6.31 -12.92
CA SER A 106 -8.36 5.98 -13.08
C SER A 106 -9.08 5.99 -11.72
N PRO A 107 -10.26 6.63 -11.60
CA PRO A 107 -11.02 6.69 -10.36
C PRO A 107 -11.70 5.36 -9.96
N TRP A 108 -11.59 4.32 -10.78
CA TRP A 108 -12.14 2.98 -10.52
C TRP A 108 -11.46 2.29 -9.31
N PRO A 109 -12.14 1.47 -8.48
CA PRO A 109 -13.54 1.01 -8.59
C PRO A 109 -14.60 1.97 -8.07
N ASP A 110 -14.29 2.82 -7.08
CA ASP A 110 -15.24 3.75 -6.44
C ASP A 110 -14.45 4.95 -5.86
N ASN A 111 -14.14 5.99 -6.65
CA ASN A 111 -13.35 7.15 -6.20
C ASN A 111 -12.06 6.74 -5.45
N TYR A 112 -11.21 5.92 -6.08
CA TYR A 112 -9.91 5.50 -5.54
C TYR A 112 -9.95 4.60 -4.28
N LYS A 113 -11.12 4.02 -3.94
CA LYS A 113 -11.21 3.00 -2.87
C LYS A 113 -10.27 1.80 -3.10
N PRO A 114 -9.81 1.13 -2.01
CA PRO A 114 -9.04 -0.10 -2.09
C PRO A 114 -9.75 -1.20 -2.89
N ILE A 115 -9.00 -1.87 -3.77
CA ILE A 115 -9.50 -3.07 -4.48
C ILE A 115 -9.58 -4.27 -3.52
N LEU A 116 -8.69 -4.32 -2.53
CA LEU A 116 -8.65 -5.38 -1.53
C LEU A 116 -8.87 -4.80 -0.14
N GLU A 117 -9.66 -5.53 0.64
CA GLU A 117 -9.82 -5.33 2.07
C GLU A 117 -9.27 -6.57 2.81
N PRO A 118 -8.41 -6.40 3.81
CA PRO A 118 -7.85 -5.15 4.31
C PRO A 118 -6.87 -4.47 3.33
N GLU A 119 -6.67 -3.16 3.50
CA GLU A 119 -5.92 -2.30 2.57
C GLU A 119 -4.45 -2.74 2.48
N TYR A 120 -3.90 -3.15 3.64
CA TYR A 120 -2.54 -3.63 3.79
C TYR A 120 -2.49 -5.02 4.43
N VAL A 121 -1.32 -5.68 4.40
CA VAL A 121 -1.17 -7.06 4.90
C VAL A 121 -1.18 -7.22 6.41
N TRP A 122 -0.90 -6.13 7.11
CA TRP A 122 -0.79 -6.09 8.58
C TRP A 122 -2.06 -5.62 9.28
N GLU A 123 -3.11 -5.34 8.52
CA GLU A 123 -4.45 -5.05 9.02
C GLU A 123 -5.27 -6.35 9.15
#